data_AF-X1QRT5-F1
#
_entry.id   AF-X1QRT5-F1
#
_cell.length_a   1.000
_cell.length_b   1.000
_cell.length_c   1.000
_cell.angle_alpha   90.00
_cell.angle_beta   90.00
_cell.angle_gamma   90.00
#
_symmetry.space_group_name_H-M   'P 1'
#
loop_
_entity.id
_entity.type
_entity.pdbx_description
1 polymer ?
#
loop_
_entity_poly.entity_id
_entity_poly.type
_entity_poly.pdbx_seq_one_letter_code
_entity_poly.pdbx_strand_id
1 'polypeptide(L)'
;ALLFTLILLFSFKGEIILTKPLTILWIAIPLFIQTNLIFFLTYGLAKLLKLNYEDAAPSALIGASNHFEVAIATAIMVFGISSGAALATVVGVLIEVPVMLMLVSVCKRTRKFF
;
A
#
# COMPACT_ATOMS: atom_id res chain seq x y z
N ALA A 1 -3.75 1.48 19.76
CA ALA A 1 -2.28 1.49 19.84
C ALA A 1 -1.64 1.95 18.53
N LEU A 2 -1.97 1.31 17.40
CA LEU A 2 -1.28 1.49 16.13
C LEU A 2 -1.58 2.77 15.36
N LEU A 3 -2.82 3.23 15.41
CA LEU A 3 -3.20 4.53 14.86
C LEU A 3 -2.42 5.67 15.56
N PHE A 4 -2.19 5.54 16.87
CA PHE A 4 -1.46 6.52 17.68
C PHE A 4 0.04 6.57 17.32
N THR A 5 0.67 5.42 17.10
CA THR A 5 2.06 5.35 16.59
C THR A 5 2.17 5.94 15.19
N LEU A 6 1.17 5.74 14.34
CA LEU A 6 1.09 6.34 13.00
C LEU A 6 1.01 7.87 13.07
N ILE A 7 0.13 8.41 13.92
CA ILE A 7 -0.04 9.85 14.13
C ILE A 7 1.26 10.48 14.67
N LEU A 8 1.92 9.84 15.64
CA LEU A 8 3.19 10.31 16.18
C LEU A 8 4.30 10.29 15.13
N LEU A 9 4.43 9.20 14.37
CA LEU A 9 5.42 9.09 13.28
C LEU A 9 5.19 10.16 12.21
N PHE A 10 3.94 10.42 11.83
CA PHE A 10 3.60 11.47 10.89
C PHE A 10 3.92 12.87 11.42
N SER A 11 3.63 13.13 12.70
CA SER A 11 3.94 14.41 13.34
C SER A 11 5.45 14.66 13.41
N PHE A 12 6.25 13.64 13.75
CA PHE A 12 7.71 13.75 13.82
C PHE A 12 8.41 13.75 12.45
N LYS A 13 7.82 13.16 11.42
CA LYS A 13 8.40 13.07 10.06
C LYS A 13 7.82 14.08 9.07
N GLY A 14 6.79 14.84 9.45
CA GLY A 14 6.06 15.77 8.58
C GLY A 14 6.94 16.84 7.93
N GLU A 15 7.89 17.42 8.67
CA GLU A 15 8.82 18.41 8.11
C GLU A 15 9.77 17.81 7.06
N ILE A 16 10.21 16.56 7.25
CA ILE A 16 11.10 15.84 6.31
C ILE A 16 10.34 15.43 5.04
N ILE A 17 9.06 15.09 5.19
CA ILE A 17 8.14 14.79 4.08
C ILE A 17 7.96 16.04 3.20
N LEU A 18 7.81 17.22 3.81
CA LEU A 18 7.62 18.48 3.10
C LEU A 18 8.89 19.03 2.44
N THR A 19 10.07 18.73 2.96
CA THR A 19 11.35 19.25 2.43
C THR A 19 11.90 18.48 1.23
N LYS A 20 11.46 17.24 0.98
CA LYS A 20 11.93 16.41 -0.16
C LYS A 20 10.80 15.70 -0.92
N PRO A 21 9.88 16.45 -1.58
CA PRO A 21 8.74 15.88 -2.30
C PRO A 21 9.16 14.95 -3.46
N LEU A 22 10.31 15.22 -4.10
CA LEU A 22 10.83 14.35 -5.15
C LEU A 22 11.13 12.94 -4.64
N THR A 23 11.76 12.80 -3.47
CA THR A 23 12.08 11.48 -2.90
C THR A 23 10.83 10.66 -2.62
N ILE A 24 9.75 11.31 -2.17
CA ILE A 24 8.44 10.67 -1.96
C ILE A 24 7.90 10.15 -3.29
N LEU A 25 7.96 10.97 -4.34
CA LEU A 25 7.50 10.56 -5.67
C LEU A 25 8.27 9.34 -6.19
N TRP A 26 9.58 9.31 -6.00
CA TRP A 26 10.43 8.18 -6.36
C TRP A 26 10.11 6.89 -5.59
N ILE A 27 9.59 6.98 -4.37
CA ILE A 27 9.12 5.82 -3.58
C ILE A 27 7.69 5.43 -3.99
N ALA A 28 6.85 6.43 -4.29
CA ALA A 28 5.45 6.24 -4.63
C ALA A 28 5.25 5.50 -5.94
N ILE A 29 6.04 5.83 -6.96
CA ILE A 29 5.91 5.22 -8.29
C ILE A 29 6.12 3.70 -8.25
N PRO A 30 7.23 3.16 -7.68
CA PRO A 30 7.43 1.72 -7.55
C PRO A 30 6.32 1.03 -6.76
N LEU A 31 5.89 1.59 -5.62
CA LEU A 31 4.83 1.01 -4.80
C LEU A 31 3.49 0.97 -5.54
N PHE A 32 3.15 2.08 -6.21
CA PHE A 32 1.93 2.15 -7.02
C PHE A 32 1.94 1.07 -8.11
N ILE A 33 3.05 0.96 -8.86
CA ILE A 33 3.19 -0.03 -9.92
C ILE A 33 3.09 -1.45 -9.35
N GLN A 34 3.80 -1.73 -8.25
CA GLN A 34 3.81 -3.02 -7.58
C GLN A 34 2.40 -3.46 -7.16
N THR A 35 1.67 -2.62 -6.43
CA THR A 35 0.32 -2.92 -5.95
C THR A 35 -0.64 -3.17 -7.11
N ASN A 36 -0.58 -2.34 -8.15
CA ASN A 36 -1.41 -2.54 -9.35
C ASN A 36 -1.04 -3.84 -10.07
N LEU A 37 0.25 -4.14 -10.24
CA LEU A 37 0.70 -5.36 -10.91
C LEU A 37 0.19 -6.61 -10.20
N ILE A 38 0.37 -6.68 -8.88
CA ILE A 38 -0.06 -7.83 -8.09
C ILE A 38 -1.58 -7.95 -8.13
N PHE A 39 -2.31 -6.83 -8.03
CA PHE A 39 -3.76 -6.82 -8.14
C PHE A 39 -4.25 -7.34 -9.49
N PHE A 40 -3.74 -6.82 -10.62
CA PHE A 40 -4.18 -7.26 -11.94
C PHE A 40 -3.80 -8.71 -12.21
N LEU A 41 -2.65 -9.16 -11.73
CA LEU A 41 -2.20 -10.55 -11.86
C LEU A 41 -3.11 -11.50 -11.07
N THR A 42 -3.36 -11.21 -9.80
CA THR A 42 -4.22 -12.03 -8.92
C THR A 42 -5.69 -12.00 -9.36
N TYR A 43 -6.21 -10.83 -9.74
CA TYR A 43 -7.58 -10.70 -10.25
C TYR A 43 -7.77 -11.39 -11.60
N GLY A 44 -6.78 -11.28 -12.50
CA GLY A 44 -6.76 -12.00 -13.78
C GLY A 44 -6.67 -13.51 -13.61
N LEU A 45 -5.83 -13.99 -12.69
CA LEU A 45 -5.74 -15.40 -12.32
C LEU A 45 -7.05 -15.91 -11.72
N ALA A 46 -7.68 -15.14 -10.82
CA ALA A 46 -8.98 -15.50 -10.25
C ALA A 46 -10.06 -15.64 -11.32
N LYS A 47 -10.03 -14.78 -12.35
CA LYS A 47 -10.91 -14.90 -13.51
C LYS A 47 -10.63 -16.15 -14.34
N LEU A 48 -9.35 -16.47 -14.58
CA LEU A 48 -8.94 -17.67 -15.33
C LEU A 48 -9.33 -18.96 -14.59
N LEU A 49 -9.30 -18.93 -13.26
CA LEU A 49 -9.76 -20.00 -12.38
C LEU A 49 -11.30 -20.05 -12.21
N LYS A 50 -12.05 -19.15 -12.87
CA LYS A 50 -13.52 -19.05 -12.79
C LYS A 50 -14.06 -18.89 -11.36
N LEU A 51 -13.34 -18.16 -10.51
CA LEU A 51 -13.83 -17.82 -9.18
C LEU A 51 -14.98 -16.82 -9.26
N ASN A 52 -15.93 -16.91 -8.33
CA ASN A 52 -16.98 -15.91 -8.21
C ASN A 52 -16.39 -14.56 -7.81
N TYR A 53 -17.05 -13.46 -8.18
CA TYR A 53 -16.64 -12.11 -7.78
C TYR A 53 -16.42 -11.97 -6.26
N GLU A 54 -17.25 -12.67 -5.48
CA GLU A 54 -17.24 -12.65 -4.01
C GLU A 54 -15.94 -13.21 -3.42
N ASP A 55 -15.24 -14.08 -4.14
CA ASP A 55 -13.93 -14.63 -3.75
C ASP A 55 -12.78 -13.92 -4.48
N ALA A 56 -12.97 -13.61 -5.76
CA ALA A 56 -11.95 -13.02 -6.62
C ALA A 56 -11.54 -11.60 -6.19
N ALA A 57 -12.51 -10.75 -5.83
CA ALA A 57 -12.25 -9.37 -5.42
C ALA A 57 -11.47 -9.28 -4.08
N PRO A 58 -11.90 -9.93 -2.98
CA PRO A 58 -11.14 -9.88 -1.74
C PRO A 58 -9.80 -10.61 -1.86
N SER A 59 -9.71 -11.73 -2.60
CA SER A 59 -8.43 -12.43 -2.80
C SER A 59 -7.40 -11.55 -3.52
N ALA A 60 -7.80 -10.83 -4.57
CA ALA A 60 -6.90 -9.92 -5.28
C ALA A 60 -6.47 -8.72 -4.43
N LEU A 61 -7.37 -8.18 -3.61
CA LEU A 61 -7.06 -7.10 -2.67
C LEU A 61 -6.10 -7.55 -1.57
N ILE A 62 -6.30 -8.74 -1.00
CA ILE A 62 -5.39 -9.31 0.01
C ILE A 62 -4.00 -9.52 -0.61
N GLY A 63 -3.93 -10.04 -1.84
CA GLY A 63 -2.67 -10.24 -2.54
C GLY A 63 -1.91 -8.93 -2.82
N ALA A 64 -2.63 -7.85 -3.12
CA ALA A 64 -2.03 -6.55 -3.43
C ALA A 64 -1.65 -5.71 -2.19
N SER A 65 -2.20 -6.04 -1.01
CA SER A 65 -2.00 -5.28 0.23
C SER A 65 -0.69 -5.66 0.93
N ASN A 66 -0.07 -4.67 1.56
CA ASN A 66 1.15 -4.84 2.35
C ASN A 66 0.88 -4.62 3.84
N HIS A 67 1.54 -5.39 4.70
CA HIS A 67 1.51 -5.17 6.15
C HIS A 67 2.50 -4.09 6.57
N PHE A 68 2.16 -2.83 6.31
CA PHE A 68 3.04 -1.70 6.63
C PHE A 68 3.38 -1.56 8.10
N GLU A 69 2.49 -1.96 8.99
CA GLU A 69 2.73 -1.92 10.42
C GLU A 69 3.98 -2.71 10.83
N VAL A 70 4.10 -3.93 10.30
CA VAL A 70 5.28 -4.79 10.50
C VAL A 70 6.50 -4.20 9.78
N ALA A 71 6.30 -3.62 8.59
CA ALA A 71 7.37 -2.98 7.83
C ALA A 71 7.96 -1.76 8.57
N ILE A 72 7.12 -0.92 9.18
CA ILE A 72 7.54 0.24 9.97
C ILE A 72 8.32 -0.23 11.20
N ALA A 73 7.80 -1.22 11.93
CA ALA A 73 8.45 -1.75 13.13
C ALA A 73 9.85 -2.30 12.81
N THR A 74 9.98 -3.09 11.74
CA THR A 74 11.26 -3.66 11.29
C THR A 74 12.22 -2.59 10.77
N ALA A 75 11.73 -1.62 9.99
CA ALA A 75 12.56 -0.52 9.49
C ALA A 75 13.12 0.35 10.63
N ILE A 76 12.31 0.66 11.64
CA ILE A 76 12.76 1.41 12.83
C ILE A 76 13.76 0.57 13.64
N MET A 77 13.52 -0.74 13.80
CA MET A 77 14.40 -1.61 14.57
C MET A 77 15.78 -1.79 13.93
N VAL A 78 15.85 -1.93 12.60
CA VAL A 78 17.10 -2.21 11.89
C VAL A 78 17.85 -0.94 11.50
N PHE A 79 17.14 0.09 11.03
CA PHE A 79 17.76 1.30 10.47
C PHE A 79 17.61 2.53 11.37
N GLY A 80 16.84 2.43 12.46
CA GLY A 80 16.56 3.55 13.35
C GLY A 80 15.49 4.50 12.81
N ILE A 81 14.90 5.29 13.71
CA ILE A 81 13.75 6.14 13.41
C ILE A 81 14.09 7.27 12.42
N SER A 82 15.33 7.76 12.40
CA SER A 82 15.75 8.88 11.55
C SER A 82 16.15 8.46 10.13
N SER A 83 16.18 7.16 9.83
CA SER A 83 16.58 6.66 8.51
C SER A 83 15.57 7.00 7.40
N GLY A 84 16.08 7.01 6.15
CA GLY A 84 15.25 7.08 4.95
C GLY A 84 14.36 5.85 4.76
N ALA A 85 14.78 4.69 5.25
CA ALA A 85 14.01 3.45 5.21
C ALA A 85 12.72 3.55 6.05
N ALA A 86 12.83 4.04 7.30
CA ALA A 86 11.66 4.26 8.16
C ALA A 86 10.71 5.33 7.60
N LEU A 87 11.25 6.36 6.91
CA LEU A 87 10.42 7.35 6.22
C LEU A 87 9.68 6.74 5.02
N ALA A 88 10.35 5.90 4.23
CA ALA A 88 9.74 5.24 3.08
C ALA A 88 8.56 4.33 3.47
N THR A 89 8.66 3.61 4.58
CA THR A 89 7.57 2.74 5.06
C THR A 89 6.34 3.53 5.53
N VAL A 90 6.55 4.69 6.16
CA VAL A 90 5.45 5.57 6.62
C VAL A 90 4.77 6.24 5.43
N VAL A 91 5.56 6.75 4.48
CA VAL A 91 5.06 7.35 3.24
C VAL A 91 4.31 6.32 2.38
N GLY A 92 4.79 5.08 2.32
CA GLY A 92 4.12 3.99 1.61
C GLY A 92 2.67 3.77 2.05
N VAL A 93 2.37 3.88 3.35
CA VAL A 93 1.01 3.77 3.90
C VAL A 93 0.09 4.85 3.32
N LEU A 94 0.54 6.10 3.23
CA LEU A 94 -0.28 7.19 2.68
C LEU A 94 -0.66 6.97 1.23
N ILE A 95 0.18 6.27 0.49
CA ILE A 95 -0.04 6.00 -0.93
C ILE A 95 -0.89 4.74 -1.09
N GLU A 96 -0.68 3.70 -0.29
CA GLU A 96 -1.42 2.46 -0.42
C GLU A 96 -2.91 2.63 -0.13
N VAL A 97 -3.27 3.33 0.95
CA VAL A 97 -4.69 3.52 1.30
C VAL A 97 -5.54 4.08 0.15
N PRO A 98 -5.17 5.21 -0.51
CA PRO A 98 -5.92 5.71 -1.65
C PRO A 98 -5.87 4.78 -2.87
N VAL A 99 -4.74 4.10 -3.11
CA VAL A 99 -4.64 3.11 -4.20
C VAL A 99 -5.59 1.94 -3.97
N MET A 100 -5.69 1.44 -2.74
CA MET A 100 -6.61 0.36 -2.39
C MET A 100 -8.07 0.79 -2.55
N LEU A 101 -8.43 2.01 -2.16
CA LEU A 101 -9.76 2.57 -2.42
C LEU A 101 -10.06 2.69 -3.92
N MET A 102 -9.06 3.08 -4.72
CA MET A 102 -9.17 3.09 -6.18
C MET A 102 -9.40 1.68 -6.73
N LEU A 103 -8.64 0.68 -6.29
CA LEU A 103 -8.78 -0.72 -6.73
C LEU A 103 -10.13 -1.32 -6.32
N VAL A 104 -10.64 -1.02 -5.12
CA VAL A 104 -12.00 -1.42 -4.70
C VAL A 104 -13.06 -0.83 -5.64
N SER A 105 -12.90 0.42 -6.05
CA SER A 105 -13.78 1.05 -7.04
C SER A 105 -13.72 0.34 -8.39
N VAL A 106 -12.52 -0.08 -8.82
CA VAL A 106 -12.32 -0.90 -10.03
C VAL A 106 -13.05 -2.23 -9.90
N CYS A 107 -12.86 -2.98 -8.81
CA CYS A 107 -13.58 -4.24 -8.54
C CYS A 107 -15.09 -4.05 -8.64
N LYS A 108 -15.64 -3.02 -7.99
CA LYS A 108 -17.09 -2.75 -8.02
C LYS A 108 -17.59 -2.52 -9.44
N ARG A 109 -16.81 -1.86 -10.30
CA ARG A 109 -17.15 -1.63 -11.70
C ARG A 109 -17.01 -2.90 -12.54
N THR A 110 -16.04 -3.76 -12.22
CA THR A 110 -15.80 -5.02 -12.92
C THR A 110 -16.63 -6.20 -12.39
N ARG A 111 -17.53 -5.98 -11.42
CA ARG A 111 -18.46 -6.98 -10.89
C ARG A 111 -19.25 -7.73 -11.97
N LYS A 112 -19.59 -7.06 -13.08
CA LYS A 112 -20.34 -7.67 -14.21
C LYS A 112 -19.48 -8.58 -15.12
N PHE A 113 -18.16 -8.60 -14.94
CA PHE A 113 -17.24 -9.39 -15.76
C PHE A 113 -16.86 -10.75 -15.15
N PHE A 114 -17.41 -11.06 -13.98
CA PHE A 114 -17.23 -12.31 -13.22
C PHE A 114 -18.58 -13.01 -13.07
#